data_AF-A0A3D0SXD6-F1
#
_entry.id   AF-A0A3D0SXD6-F1
#
_cell.length_a   1.000
_cell.length_b   1.000
_cell.length_c   1.000
_cell.angle_alpha   90.00
_cell.angle_beta   90.00
_cell.angle_gamma   90.00
#
_symmetry.space_group_name_H-M   'P 1'
#
loop_
_entity.id
_entity.type
_entity.pdbx_description
1 polymer ?
#
loop_
_entity_poly.entity_id
_entity_poly.type
_entity_poly.pdbx_seq_one_letter_code
_entity_poly.pdbx_strand_id
1 'polypeptide(L)'
;EFDLTVLAAVLAVIGYSLNDTIVVSDRIRENFRKIRKGEPVEIINISLTQTLNRTIITSLTTVLVLLALFFKGGALIHGFATALLFGVVVGTYSSIYIASSVAMALGISKEDLMPPQVEKEGEDLDAMP
;
A
#
# COMPACT_ATOMS: atom_id res chain seq x y z
N GLU A 1 -18.29 -4.52 -25.71
CA GLU A 1 -18.55 -5.93 -25.38
C GLU A 1 -17.66 -6.33 -24.22
N PHE A 2 -18.13 -7.23 -23.36
CA PHE A 2 -17.32 -7.79 -22.29
C PHE A 2 -16.77 -9.13 -22.79
N ASP A 3 -15.45 -9.23 -22.93
CA ASP A 3 -14.76 -10.42 -23.43
C ASP A 3 -13.73 -10.94 -22.41
N LEU A 4 -13.06 -12.05 -22.72
CA LEU A 4 -12.03 -12.64 -21.86
C LEU A 4 -10.84 -11.70 -21.61
N THR A 5 -10.54 -10.79 -22.55
CA THR A 5 -9.44 -9.83 -22.40
C THR A 5 -9.79 -8.74 -21.38
N VAL A 6 -11.04 -8.28 -21.39
CA VAL A 6 -11.56 -7.34 -20.38
C VAL A 6 -11.60 -8.00 -19.01
N LEU A 7 -12.02 -9.26 -18.90
CA LEU A 7 -11.97 -10.01 -17.64
C LEU A 7 -10.55 -10.14 -17.11
N ALA A 8 -9.59 -10.48 -17.97
CA ALA A 8 -8.17 -10.54 -17.60
C ALA A 8 -7.63 -9.17 -17.14
N ALA A 9 -8.05 -8.08 -17.80
CA ALA A 9 -7.69 -6.73 -17.39
C ALA A 9 -8.21 -6.40 -15.98
N VAL A 10 -9.46 -6.75 -15.67
CA VAL A 10 -10.05 -6.52 -14.34
C VAL A 10 -9.28 -7.28 -13.26
N LEU A 11 -8.97 -8.56 -13.49
CA LEU A 11 -8.17 -9.36 -12.55
C LEU A 11 -6.77 -8.75 -12.33
N ALA A 12 -6.14 -8.27 -13.41
CA ALA A 12 -4.85 -7.59 -13.34
C ALA A 12 -4.92 -6.26 -12.55
N VAL A 13 -5.97 -5.46 -12.74
CA VAL A 13 -6.19 -4.21 -12.00
C VAL A 13 -6.36 -4.47 -10.50
N ILE A 14 -7.11 -5.52 -10.13
CA ILE A 14 -7.29 -5.89 -8.71
C ILE A 14 -5.93 -6.24 -8.09
N GLY A 15 -5.14 -7.09 -8.74
CA GLY A 15 -3.81 -7.45 -8.25
C GLY A 15 -2.87 -6.25 -8.11
N TYR A 16 -2.90 -5.36 -9.10
CA TYR A 16 -2.10 -4.13 -9.10
C TYR A 16 -2.49 -3.18 -7.94
N SER A 17 -3.78 -2.91 -7.76
CA SER A 17 -4.26 -2.02 -6.70
C SER A 17 -4.04 -2.59 -5.29
N LEU A 18 -4.17 -3.91 -5.13
CA LEU A 18 -3.89 -4.58 -3.86
C LEU A 18 -2.40 -4.51 -3.49
N ASN A 19 -1.50 -4.64 -4.47
CA ASN A 19 -0.06 -4.53 -4.23
C ASN A 19 0.31 -3.21 -3.54
N ASP A 20 -0.16 -2.08 -4.09
CA ASP A 20 0.14 -0.77 -3.52
C ASP A 20 -0.47 -0.61 -2.11
N THR A 21 -1.70 -1.10 -1.92
CA THR A 21 -2.39 -1.05 -0.63
C THR A 21 -1.65 -1.84 0.45
N ILE A 22 -1.13 -3.02 0.11
CA ILE A 22 -0.36 -3.88 1.04
C ILE A 22 0.93 -3.17 1.45
N VAL A 23 1.69 -2.61 0.50
CA VAL A 23 2.95 -1.92 0.79
C VAL A 23 2.75 -0.73 1.73
N VAL A 24 1.72 0.09 1.48
CA VAL A 24 1.40 1.24 2.34
C VAL A 24 0.95 0.78 3.73
N SER A 25 0.05 -0.21 3.79
CA SER A 25 -0.48 -0.72 5.06
C SER A 25 0.60 -1.39 5.91
N ASP A 26 1.50 -2.14 5.29
CA ASP A 26 2.62 -2.77 5.98
C ASP A 26 3.60 -1.73 6.50
N ARG A 27 3.89 -0.68 5.71
CA ARG A 27 4.76 0.41 6.16
C ARG A 27 4.19 1.19 7.32
N ILE A 28 2.87 1.42 7.32
CA ILE A 28 2.15 2.01 8.46
C ILE A 28 2.39 1.15 9.70
N ARG A 29 2.12 -0.17 9.63
CA ARG A 29 2.34 -1.10 10.75
C ARG A 29 3.79 -1.12 11.23
N GLU A 30 4.75 -1.11 10.31
CA GLU A 30 6.18 -1.08 10.62
C GLU A 30 6.57 0.20 11.37
N ASN A 31 6.11 1.37 10.90
CA ASN A 31 6.43 2.64 11.52
C ASN A 31 5.72 2.83 12.88
N PHE A 32 4.51 2.31 13.07
CA PHE A 32 3.87 2.28 14.39
C PHE A 32 4.71 1.49 15.42
N ARG A 33 5.39 0.42 15.01
CA ARG A 33 6.27 -0.36 15.88
C ARG A 33 7.66 0.27 16.08
N LYS A 34 8.21 0.94 15.06
CA LYS A 34 9.55 1.57 15.12
C LYS A 34 9.54 2.93 15.83
N ILE A 35 8.50 3.75 15.61
CA ILE A 35 8.44 5.13 16.09
C ILE A 35 7.81 5.16 17.48
N ARG A 36 8.66 5.20 18.52
CA ARG A 36 8.22 5.21 19.93
C ARG A 36 7.46 6.48 20.35
N LYS A 37 7.73 7.64 19.74
CA LYS A 37 7.11 8.94 20.08
C LYS A 37 6.55 9.60 18.82
N GLY A 38 5.32 10.13 18.88
CA GLY A 38 4.60 10.70 17.75
C GLY A 38 3.13 10.28 17.75
N GLU A 39 2.27 11.18 17.26
CA GLU A 39 0.83 10.96 17.11
C GLU A 39 0.54 9.97 15.97
N PRO A 40 -0.55 9.18 16.04
CA PRO A 40 -0.92 8.24 14.97
C PRO A 40 -0.95 8.87 13.57
N VAL A 41 -1.46 10.10 13.47
CA VAL A 41 -1.53 10.86 12.22
C VAL A 41 -0.14 11.18 11.67
N GLU A 42 0.81 11.52 12.54
CA GLU A 42 2.19 11.82 12.16
C GLU A 42 2.90 10.56 11.64
N ILE A 43 2.71 9.43 12.32
CA ILE A 43 3.27 8.13 11.92
C ILE A 43 2.70 7.69 10.57
N ILE A 44 1.40 7.88 10.34
CA ILE A 44 0.76 7.59 9.04
C ILE A 44 1.35 8.49 7.95
N ASN A 45 1.51 9.79 8.21
CA ASN A 45 2.06 10.73 7.23
C ASN A 45 3.52 10.42 6.86
N ILE A 46 4.34 10.02 7.84
CA ILE A 46 5.71 9.55 7.62
C ILE A 46 5.70 8.30 6.74
N SER A 47 4.83 7.33 7.06
CA SER A 47 4.67 6.09 6.29
C SER A 47 4.29 6.36 4.84
N LEU A 48 3.31 7.23 4.63
CA LEU A 48 2.88 7.65 3.29
C LEU A 48 4.04 8.25 2.50
N THR A 49 4.74 9.23 3.09
CA THR A 49 5.86 9.90 2.42
C THR A 49 6.96 8.92 2.01
N GLN A 50 7.24 7.91 2.85
CA GLN A 50 8.22 6.87 2.55
C GLN A 50 7.79 5.93 1.43
N THR A 51 6.50 5.60 1.33
CA THR A 51 5.98 4.72 0.27
C THR A 51 5.71 5.45 -1.04
N LEU A 52 5.42 6.75 -0.98
CA LEU A 52 4.96 7.56 -2.12
C LEU A 52 5.92 7.52 -3.30
N ASN A 53 7.23 7.63 -3.07
CA ASN A 53 8.22 7.52 -4.16
C ASN A 53 8.17 6.15 -4.86
N ARG A 54 8.07 5.06 -4.09
CA ARG A 54 7.98 3.71 -4.66
C ARG A 54 6.70 3.56 -5.48
N THR A 55 5.57 3.93 -4.89
CA THR A 55 4.23 3.82 -5.50
C THR A 55 4.11 4.67 -6.78
N ILE A 56 4.68 5.88 -6.79
CA ILE A 56 4.72 6.72 -8.00
C ILE A 56 5.61 6.11 -9.08
N ILE A 57 6.79 5.59 -8.73
CA ILE A 57 7.69 5.01 -9.73
C ILE A 57 7.09 3.75 -10.34
N THR A 58 6.51 2.86 -9.54
CA THR A 58 5.87 1.63 -10.03
C THR A 58 4.65 1.93 -10.90
N SER A 59 3.80 2.89 -10.50
CA SER A 59 2.65 3.33 -11.31
C SER A 59 3.05 4.01 -12.60
N LEU A 60 4.00 4.94 -12.56
CA LEU A 60 4.45 5.65 -13.76
C LEU A 60 5.06 4.69 -14.78
N THR A 61 5.93 3.78 -14.35
CA THR A 61 6.54 2.78 -15.24
C THR A 61 5.49 1.85 -15.86
N THR A 62 4.48 1.45 -15.09
CA THR A 62 3.35 0.66 -15.60
C THR A 62 2.52 1.45 -16.62
N VAL A 63 2.20 2.70 -16.32
CA VAL A 63 1.46 3.60 -17.22
C VAL A 63 2.22 3.80 -18.53
N LEU A 64 3.55 3.96 -18.50
CA LEU A 64 4.36 4.11 -19.72
C LEU A 64 4.23 2.88 -20.64
N VAL A 65 4.28 1.67 -20.08
CA VAL A 65 4.07 0.43 -20.85
C VAL A 65 2.64 0.37 -21.39
N LEU A 66 1.64 0.69 -20.57
CA LEU A 66 0.24 0.68 -20.98
C LEU A 66 -0.06 1.71 -22.07
N LEU A 67 0.56 2.90 -22.04
CA LEU A 67 0.45 3.90 -23.10
C LEU A 67 1.03 3.38 -24.41
N ALA A 68 2.18 2.71 -24.38
CA ALA A 68 2.74 2.07 -25.57
C ALA A 68 1.77 1.01 -26.15
N LEU A 69 1.19 0.16 -25.29
CA LEU A 69 0.19 -0.83 -25.71
C LEU A 69 -1.13 -0.19 -26.20
N PHE A 70 -1.55 0.91 -25.59
CA PHE A 70 -2.76 1.62 -26.00
C PHE A 70 -2.63 2.21 -27.41
N PHE A 71 -1.50 2.86 -27.72
CA PHE A 71 -1.27 3.48 -29.03
C PHE A 71 -0.76 2.52 -30.11
N LYS A 72 0.03 1.50 -29.75
CA LYS A 72 0.72 0.60 -30.71
C LYS A 72 0.25 -0.86 -30.64
N GLY A 73 -0.62 -1.23 -29.71
CA GLY A 73 -0.98 -2.62 -29.45
C GLY A 73 -2.02 -3.24 -30.39
N GLY A 74 -2.77 -2.43 -31.14
CA GLY A 74 -3.84 -2.93 -32.02
C GLY A 74 -5.15 -3.27 -31.29
N ALA A 75 -6.18 -3.66 -32.06
CA ALA A 75 -7.57 -3.72 -31.57
C ALA A 75 -7.80 -4.73 -30.43
N LEU A 76 -7.11 -5.88 -30.45
CA LEU A 76 -7.30 -6.96 -29.48
C LEU A 76 -6.93 -6.55 -28.05
N ILE A 77 -5.83 -5.79 -27.88
CA ILE A 77 -5.32 -5.40 -26.56
C ILE A 77 -5.65 -3.95 -26.20
N HIS A 78 -6.33 -3.23 -27.07
CA HIS A 78 -6.73 -1.85 -26.82
C HIS A 78 -7.74 -1.77 -25.65
N GLY A 79 -8.72 -2.68 -25.60
CA GLY A 79 -9.66 -2.78 -24.48
C GLY A 79 -8.97 -3.11 -23.16
N PHE A 80 -8.03 -4.07 -23.20
CA PHE A 80 -7.20 -4.45 -22.06
C PHE A 80 -6.35 -3.28 -21.54
N ALA A 81 -5.63 -2.60 -22.44
CA ALA A 81 -4.79 -1.45 -22.10
C ALA A 81 -5.60 -0.29 -21.53
N THR A 82 -6.79 -0.03 -22.08
CA THR A 82 -7.69 1.03 -21.59
C THR A 82 -8.18 0.73 -20.17
N ALA A 83 -8.63 -0.50 -19.92
CA ALA A 83 -9.11 -0.92 -18.61
C ALA A 83 -7.99 -0.86 -17.55
N LEU A 84 -6.78 -1.33 -17.90
CA LEU A 84 -5.62 -1.25 -17.01
C LEU A 84 -5.14 0.18 -16.79
N LEU A 85 -5.13 1.03 -17.81
CA LEU A 85 -4.70 2.42 -17.68
C LEU A 85 -5.58 3.16 -16.67
N PHE A 86 -6.90 3.00 -16.77
CA PHE A 86 -7.83 3.59 -15.82
C PHE A 86 -7.69 2.95 -14.43
N GLY A 87 -7.56 1.62 -14.38
CA GLY A 87 -7.43 0.87 -13.14
C GLY A 87 -6.16 1.19 -12.35
N VAL A 88 -5.02 1.39 -13.02
CA VAL A 88 -3.76 1.82 -12.39
C VAL A 88 -3.92 3.23 -11.82
N VAL A 89 -4.45 4.18 -12.59
CA VAL A 89 -4.63 5.57 -12.10
C VAL A 89 -5.54 5.62 -10.88
N VAL A 90 -6.70 4.96 -10.94
CA VAL A 90 -7.65 4.91 -9.81
C VAL A 90 -7.06 4.09 -8.65
N GLY A 91 -6.38 2.98 -8.93
CA GLY A 91 -5.77 2.10 -7.94
C GLY A 91 -4.65 2.76 -7.16
N THR A 92 -3.77 3.51 -7.83
CA THR A 92 -2.67 4.25 -7.20
C THR A 92 -3.19 5.41 -6.37
N TYR A 93 -4.19 6.15 -6.85
CA TYR A 93 -4.82 7.20 -6.04
C TYR A 93 -5.54 6.59 -4.82
N SER A 94 -6.37 5.58 -5.02
CA SER A 94 -7.17 4.99 -3.94
C SER A 94 -6.30 4.29 -2.87
N SER A 95 -5.24 3.58 -3.24
CA SER A 95 -4.37 2.89 -2.27
C SER A 95 -3.71 3.83 -1.27
N ILE A 96 -3.27 5.02 -1.73
CA ILE A 96 -2.65 6.05 -0.89
C ILE A 96 -3.67 6.62 0.12
N TYR A 97 -4.86 6.99 -0.35
CA TYR A 97 -5.86 7.65 0.50
C TYR A 97 -6.63 6.67 1.39
N ILE A 98 -6.96 5.46 0.90
CA ILE A 98 -7.71 4.46 1.67
C ILE A 98 -6.85 3.91 2.80
N ALA A 99 -5.55 3.65 2.58
CA ALA A 99 -4.69 3.14 3.65
C ALA A 99 -4.60 4.12 4.84
N SER A 100 -4.47 5.43 4.59
CA SER A 100 -4.49 6.45 5.64
C SER A 100 -5.86 6.59 6.29
N SER A 101 -6.92 6.54 5.49
CA SER A 101 -8.30 6.66 6.00
C SER A 101 -8.67 5.48 6.89
N VAL A 102 -8.27 4.26 6.52
CA VAL A 102 -8.49 3.04 7.32
C VAL A 102 -7.67 3.08 8.60
N ALA A 103 -6.41 3.51 8.53
CA ALA A 103 -5.57 3.65 9.72
C ALA A 103 -6.13 4.68 10.72
N MET A 104 -6.70 5.79 10.23
CA MET A 104 -7.38 6.78 11.06
C MET A 104 -8.74 6.29 11.58
N ALA A 105 -9.54 5.62 10.74
CA ALA A 105 -10.89 5.16 11.08
C ALA A 105 -10.89 4.02 12.11
N LEU A 106 -9.87 3.16 12.09
CA LEU A 106 -9.71 2.11 13.09
C LEU A 106 -9.20 2.62 14.44
N GLY A 107 -8.94 3.93 14.57
CA GLY A 107 -8.50 4.54 15.84
C GLY A 107 -7.24 3.91 16.39
N ILE A 108 -6.38 3.38 15.51
CA ILE A 108 -5.25 2.51 15.89
C ILE A 108 -4.35 3.28 16.87
N SER A 109 -4.40 2.82 18.11
CA SER A 109 -3.57 3.31 19.20
C SER A 109 -2.22 2.58 19.18
N LYS A 110 -1.18 3.18 19.75
CA LYS A 110 0.14 2.52 19.85
C LYS A 110 0.04 1.22 20.65
N GLU A 111 -0.87 1.17 21.60
CA GLU A 111 -1.11 0.03 22.47
C GLU A 111 -1.58 -1.22 21.69
N ASP A 112 -2.31 -1.07 20.58
CA ASP A 112 -2.86 -2.21 19.81
C ASP A 112 -1.84 -2.92 18.91
N LEU A 113 -0.74 -2.24 18.57
CA LEU A 113 0.26 -2.75 17.62
C LEU A 113 1.62 -3.10 18.25
N MET A 114 1.81 -2.76 19.52
CA MET A 114 2.98 -3.15 20.29
C MET A 114 2.85 -4.61 20.74
N PRO A 115 3.90 -5.45 20.58
CA PRO A 115 3.89 -6.77 21.19
C PRO A 115 3.76 -6.59 22.72
N PRO A 116 2.97 -7.42 23.42
CA PRO A 116 2.85 -7.36 24.87
C PRO A 116 4.26 -7.39 25.47
N GLN A 117 4.51 -6.54 26.46
CA GLN A 117 5.76 -6.56 27.19
C GLN A 117 5.89 -7.96 27.82
N VAL A 118 6.76 -8.79 27.26
CA VAL A 118 7.24 -9.97 27.98
C VAL A 118 8.06 -9.39 29.13
N GLU A 119 7.47 -9.38 30.33
CA GLU A 119 8.24 -9.22 31.56
C GLU A 119 9.36 -10.26 31.49
N LYS A 120 10.59 -9.80 31.26
CA LYS A 120 11.77 -10.60 31.55
C LYS A 120 11.82 -10.72 33.06
N GLU A 121 11.16 -11.73 33.58
CA GLU A 121 11.01 -12.10 35.00
C GLU A 121 12.35 -12.53 35.65
N GLY A 122 13.48 -11.88 35.34
CA GLY A 122 14.79 -12.40 35.78
C GLY A 122 16.00 -11.47 35.77
N GLU A 123 15.88 -10.17 35.48
CA GLU A 123 17.04 -9.26 35.58
C GLU A 123 17.18 -8.55 36.95
N ASP A 124 16.24 -8.75 37.89
CA ASP A 124 16.28 -8.14 39.24
C ASP A 124 16.85 -9.06 40.35
N LEU A 125 17.38 -10.24 40.01
CA LEU A 125 17.97 -11.16 41.01
C LEU A 125 19.51 -11.17 41.06
N ASP A 126 20.21 -10.56 40.09
CA ASP A 126 21.68 -10.55 40.04
C ASP A 126 22.31 -9.27 40.65
N ALA A 127 21.52 -8.43 41.32
CA ALA A 127 21.98 -7.17 41.93
C ALA A 127 21.79 -7.12 43.46
N MET A 128 21.77 -8.26 44.14
CA MET A 128 21.89 -8.29 45.61
C MET A 128 23.37 -8.54 46.01
N PRO A 129 24.02 -7.60 46.74
CA PRO A 129 25.38 -7.78 47.23
C PRO A 129 25.51 -8.83 48.34
#